data_AF-A0A7R9W253-F1
#
_entry.id   AF-A0A7R9W253-F1
#
_cell.length_a   1.000
_cell.length_b   1.000
_cell.length_c   1.000
_cell.angle_alpha   90.00
_cell.angle_beta   90.00
_cell.angle_gamma   90.00
#
_symmetry.space_group_name_H-M   'P 1'
#
loop_
_entity.id
_entity.type
_entity.pdbx_description
1 polymer ?
#
loop_
_entity_poly.entity_id
_entity_poly.type
_entity_poly.pdbx_seq_one_letter_code
_entity_poly.pdbx_strand_id
1 'polypeptide(L)'
;MTRVNSQFEKTRKVSGPRSLQPSQWGMLCPSDTPEGEACGLVKNLALLAHITTDEDTGPIERLCRDLGTQDVAAMTGNEIHSEGTYLVLLNGLVVGAHTRPHWFVRGLRTMRRRGMAGEFV
;
A
#
# COMPACT_ATOMS: atom_id res chain seq x y z
N MET A 1 16.58 2.42 -17.88
CA MET A 1 15.83 3.67 -17.64
C MET A 1 15.14 3.52 -16.29
N THR A 2 15.65 4.15 -15.23
CA THR A 2 15.21 3.96 -13.82
C THR A 2 14.89 5.28 -13.10
N ARG A 3 14.88 6.38 -13.87
CA ARG A 3 14.71 7.75 -13.37
C ARG A 3 13.26 8.03 -13.01
N VAL A 4 13.04 8.60 -11.83
CA VAL A 4 11.76 9.06 -11.30
C VAL A 4 11.80 10.58 -11.13
N ASN A 5 10.81 11.28 -11.67
CA ASN A 5 10.68 12.73 -11.54
C ASN A 5 9.55 13.07 -10.57
N SER A 6 9.82 13.93 -9.60
CA SER A 6 8.80 14.51 -8.73
C SER A 6 7.89 15.47 -9.51
N GLN A 7 6.61 15.52 -9.13
CA GLN A 7 5.65 16.51 -9.62
C GLN A 7 5.83 17.89 -8.98
N PHE A 8 6.74 18.02 -8.01
CA PHE A 8 6.99 19.28 -7.29
C PHE A 8 7.77 20.28 -8.17
N GLU A 9 7.38 21.55 -8.11
CA GLU A 9 8.06 22.63 -8.83
C GLU A 9 9.52 22.78 -8.40
N LYS A 10 10.44 22.74 -9.37
CA LYS A 10 11.90 22.87 -9.13
C LYS A 10 12.31 24.24 -8.60
N THR A 11 11.57 25.29 -8.97
CA THR A 11 11.86 26.69 -8.64
C THR A 11 11.66 27.00 -7.15
N ARG A 12 10.80 26.24 -6.46
CA ARG A 12 10.57 26.41 -5.03
C ARG A 12 11.65 25.71 -4.22
N LYS A 13 12.31 26.47 -3.34
CA LYS A 13 13.35 25.98 -2.40
C LYS A 13 12.72 25.42 -1.12
N VAL A 14 11.79 24.48 -1.26
CA VAL A 14 11.19 23.77 -0.12
C VAL A 14 11.98 22.49 0.14
N SER A 15 12.44 22.30 1.39
CA SER A 15 13.29 21.16 1.78
C SER A 15 12.52 19.84 1.87
N GLY A 16 11.27 19.87 2.34
CA GLY A 16 10.44 18.67 2.56
C GLY A 16 10.47 17.62 1.43
N PRO A 17 10.07 17.94 0.19
CA PRO A 17 10.05 16.99 -0.92
C PRO A 17 11.45 16.58 -1.41
N ARG A 18 12.49 17.34 -1.05
CA ARG A 18 13.87 17.10 -1.45
C ARG A 18 14.61 16.20 -0.46
N SER A 19 14.24 16.25 0.81
CA SER A 19 14.83 15.42 1.85
C SER A 19 14.65 13.93 1.55
N LEU A 20 15.72 13.16 1.81
CA LEU A 20 15.67 11.70 1.80
C LEU A 20 14.73 11.24 2.93
N GLN A 21 13.76 10.41 2.61
CA GLN A 21 12.80 9.89 3.58
C GLN A 21 13.12 8.43 3.92
N PRO A 22 13.06 8.01 5.19
CA PRO A 22 13.30 6.61 5.57
C PRO A 22 12.40 5.60 4.85
N SER A 23 11.19 6.00 4.46
CA SER A 23 10.26 5.17 3.68
C SER A 23 10.74 4.81 2.27
N GLN A 24 11.81 5.45 1.78
CA GLN A 24 12.38 5.18 0.45
C GLN A 24 13.39 4.03 0.46
N TRP A 25 13.73 3.49 1.64
CA TRP A 25 14.67 2.39 1.79
C TRP A 25 14.26 1.18 0.93
N GLY A 26 15.18 0.70 0.09
CA GLY A 26 14.95 -0.43 -0.80
C GLY A 26 14.17 -0.11 -2.08
N MET A 27 13.54 1.06 -2.18
CA MET A 27 12.77 1.48 -3.37
C MET A 27 13.55 2.48 -4.25
N LEU A 28 14.24 3.44 -3.63
CA LEU A 28 15.02 4.47 -4.33
C LEU A 28 16.48 4.44 -3.87
N CYS A 29 17.40 4.78 -4.78
CA CYS A 29 18.81 4.97 -4.45
C CYS A 29 18.97 6.22 -3.57
N PRO A 30 19.64 6.13 -2.39
CA PRO A 30 19.79 7.27 -1.50
C PRO A 30 20.79 8.32 -2.01
N SER A 31 21.66 7.96 -2.96
CA SER A 31 22.77 8.81 -3.44
C SER A 31 22.63 9.28 -4.88
N ASP A 32 21.90 8.54 -5.72
CA ASP A 32 21.79 8.84 -7.15
C ASP A 32 20.68 9.87 -7.43
N THR A 33 21.02 11.13 -7.16
CA THR A 33 20.24 12.34 -7.46
C THR A 33 21.17 13.38 -8.10
N PRO A 34 20.72 14.19 -9.08
CA PRO A 34 21.50 15.32 -9.55
C PRO A 34 21.71 16.36 -8.44
N GLU A 35 22.76 17.16 -8.56
CA GLU A 35 22.99 18.32 -7.71
C GLU A 35 22.14 19.54 -8.17
N GLY A 36 22.17 20.63 -7.37
CA GLY A 36 21.51 21.89 -7.72
C GLY A 36 19.99 21.88 -7.56
N GLU A 37 19.27 22.54 -8.47
CA GLU A 37 17.81 22.76 -8.36
C GLU A 37 16.97 21.48 -8.43
N ALA A 38 17.53 20.40 -8.97
CA ALA A 38 16.86 19.10 -9.10
C ALA A 38 17.20 18.14 -7.95
N CYS A 39 18.10 18.54 -7.04
CA CYS A 39 18.51 17.71 -5.92
C CYS A 39 17.31 17.31 -5.06
N GLY A 40 17.15 16.00 -4.89
CA GLY A 40 16.06 15.38 -4.16
C GLY A 40 14.71 15.33 -4.92
N LEU A 41 14.59 15.96 -6.09
CA LEU A 41 13.37 15.93 -6.91
C LEU A 41 13.45 14.92 -8.06
N VAL A 42 14.66 14.67 -8.55
CA VAL A 42 14.95 13.60 -9.51
C VAL A 42 15.67 12.50 -8.74
N LYS A 43 15.12 11.29 -8.77
CA LYS A 43 15.67 10.13 -8.06
C LYS A 43 15.75 8.95 -9.00
N ASN A 44 16.45 7.90 -8.60
CA ASN A 44 16.54 6.66 -9.35
C ASN A 44 16.05 5.48 -8.52
N LEU A 45 15.37 4.52 -9.16
CA LEU A 45 14.94 3.27 -8.53
C LEU A 45 16.15 2.43 -8.08
N ALA A 46 15.99 1.71 -6.97
CA ALA A 46 16.96 0.71 -6.53
C ALA A 46 16.92 -0.53 -7.46
N LEU A 47 18.00 -1.33 -7.46
CA LEU A 47 18.18 -2.45 -8.39
C LEU A 47 17.07 -3.52 -8.32
N LEU A 48 16.51 -3.75 -7.14
CA LEU A 48 15.48 -4.76 -6.90
C LEU A 48 14.06 -4.16 -6.77
N ALA A 49 13.90 -2.86 -7.04
CA ALA A 49 12.60 -2.22 -6.94
C ALA A 49 11.69 -2.69 -8.07
N HIS A 50 10.45 -3.04 -7.74
CA HIS A 50 9.41 -3.41 -8.69
C HIS A 50 8.23 -2.44 -8.60
N ILE A 51 7.73 -1.98 -9.74
CA ILE A 51 6.53 -1.15 -9.82
C ILE A 51 5.34 -2.07 -10.02
N THR A 52 4.41 -2.07 -9.07
CA THR A 52 3.18 -2.86 -9.15
C THR A 52 2.33 -2.41 -10.34
N THR A 53 1.74 -3.36 -11.05
CA THR A 53 0.74 -3.10 -12.10
C THR A 53 -0.66 -3.23 -11.54
N ASP A 54 -1.64 -2.68 -12.25
CA ASP A 54 -3.04 -2.83 -11.91
C ASP A 54 -3.48 -4.30 -12.07
N GLU A 55 -4.33 -4.77 -11.16
CA GLU A 55 -4.85 -6.14 -11.12
C GLU A 55 -6.33 -6.12 -10.72
N ASP A 56 -7.11 -7.10 -11.19
CA ASP A 56 -8.52 -7.22 -10.81
C ASP A 56 -8.67 -7.44 -9.30
N THR A 57 -9.51 -6.61 -8.67
CA THR A 57 -9.75 -6.62 -7.22
C THR A 57 -10.79 -7.66 -6.81
N GLY A 58 -11.62 -8.14 -7.75
CA GLY A 58 -12.71 -9.08 -7.46
C GLY A 58 -12.28 -10.37 -6.75
N PRO A 59 -11.18 -11.05 -7.13
CA PRO A 59 -10.67 -12.22 -6.42
C PRO A 59 -10.30 -11.94 -4.97
N ILE A 60 -9.73 -10.77 -4.70
CA ILE A 60 -9.29 -10.37 -3.36
C ILE A 60 -10.49 -10.03 -2.49
N GLU A 61 -11.48 -9.35 -3.05
CA GLU A 61 -12.74 -9.08 -2.35
C GLU A 61 -13.45 -10.38 -1.93
N ARG A 62 -13.55 -11.35 -2.85
CA ARG A 62 -14.10 -12.69 -2.54
C ARG A 62 -13.30 -13.39 -1.44
N LEU A 63 -11.97 -13.37 -1.54
CA LEU A 63 -11.10 -13.95 -0.52
C LEU A 63 -11.29 -13.29 0.85
N CYS A 64 -11.48 -11.97 0.90
CA CYS A 64 -11.77 -11.27 2.15
C CYS A 64 -13.04 -11.81 2.82
N ARG A 65 -14.10 -12.03 2.04
CA ARG A 65 -15.37 -12.61 2.52
C ARG A 65 -15.21 -14.07 2.95
N ASP A 66 -14.49 -14.89 2.17
CA ASP A 66 -14.21 -16.29 2.51
C ASP A 66 -13.39 -16.43 3.81
N LEU A 67 -12.54 -15.45 4.10
CA LEU A 67 -11.79 -15.35 5.36
C LEU A 67 -12.62 -14.81 6.54
N GLY A 68 -13.93 -14.59 6.35
CA GLY A 68 -14.86 -14.24 7.43
C GLY A 68 -15.04 -12.75 7.67
N THR A 69 -14.74 -11.92 6.67
CA THR A 69 -15.14 -10.50 6.69
C THR A 69 -16.66 -10.39 6.58
N GLN A 70 -17.27 -9.66 7.51
CA GLN A 70 -18.72 -9.45 7.56
C GLN A 70 -19.09 -8.15 6.84
N ASP A 71 -20.16 -8.18 6.06
CA ASP A 71 -20.66 -6.98 5.39
C ASP A 71 -21.14 -5.96 6.42
N VAL A 72 -20.66 -4.72 6.30
CA VAL A 72 -21.04 -3.61 7.17
C VAL A 72 -22.53 -3.29 7.05
N ALA A 73 -23.14 -3.55 5.89
CA ALA A 73 -24.59 -3.37 5.69
C ALA A 73 -25.43 -4.32 6.54
N ALA A 74 -24.85 -5.45 6.98
CA ALA A 74 -25.50 -6.41 7.87
C ALA A 74 -25.22 -6.15 9.37
N MET A 75 -24.47 -5.09 9.69
CA MET A 75 -24.06 -4.75 11.05
C MET A 75 -24.72 -3.46 11.53
N THR A 76 -24.94 -3.37 12.82
CA THR A 76 -25.36 -2.13 13.49
C THR A 76 -24.18 -1.21 13.75
N GLY A 77 -24.45 0.10 13.92
CA GLY A 77 -23.41 1.07 14.27
C GLY A 77 -22.63 0.70 15.54
N ASN A 78 -23.31 0.14 16.54
CA ASN A 78 -22.66 -0.32 17.77
C ASN A 78 -21.72 -1.50 17.54
N GLU A 79 -22.05 -2.43 16.64
CA GLU A 79 -21.20 -3.57 16.30
C GLU A 79 -19.96 -3.12 15.52
N ILE A 80 -20.12 -2.18 14.58
CA ILE A 80 -19.01 -1.63 13.80
C ILE A 80 -18.02 -0.87 14.69
N HIS A 81 -18.54 -0.11 15.65
CA HIS A 81 -17.73 0.68 16.58
C HIS A 81 -17.35 -0.09 17.86
N SER A 82 -17.66 -1.38 17.95
CA SER A 82 -17.32 -2.16 19.15
C SER A 82 -15.81 -2.30 19.28
N GLU A 83 -15.33 -2.39 20.51
CA GLU A 83 -13.93 -2.74 20.75
C GLU A 83 -13.63 -4.11 20.12
N GLY A 84 -12.48 -4.21 19.46
CA GLY A 84 -12.04 -5.43 18.78
C GLY A 84 -12.61 -5.65 17.38
N THR A 85 -13.50 -4.78 16.88
CA THR A 85 -13.96 -4.80 15.49
C THR A 85 -13.11 -3.87 14.63
N TYR A 86 -12.61 -4.39 13.50
CA TYR A 86 -11.75 -3.64 12.59
C TYR A 86 -12.33 -3.63 11.19
N LEU A 87 -12.34 -2.47 10.55
CA LEU A 87 -12.75 -2.32 9.15
C LEU A 87 -11.69 -2.89 8.21
N VAL A 88 -12.15 -3.60 7.19
CA VAL A 88 -11.33 -4.12 6.10
C VAL A 88 -11.58 -3.24 4.88
N LEU A 89 -10.54 -2.53 4.45
CA LEU A 89 -10.59 -1.66 3.28
C LEU A 89 -9.80 -2.27 2.12
N LEU A 90 -10.41 -2.31 0.94
CA LEU A 90 -9.77 -2.69 -0.32
C LEU A 90 -9.73 -1.46 -1.22
N ASN A 91 -8.53 -0.93 -1.49
CA ASN A 91 -8.32 0.27 -2.31
C ASN A 91 -9.16 1.48 -1.87
N GLY A 92 -9.36 1.63 -0.56
CA GLY A 92 -10.15 2.72 0.04
C GLY A 92 -11.66 2.43 0.16
N LEU A 93 -12.16 1.34 -0.40
CA LEU A 93 -13.54 0.90 -0.26
C LEU A 93 -13.70 -0.04 0.93
N VAL A 94 -14.77 0.15 1.71
CA VAL A 94 -15.09 -0.73 2.83
C VAL A 94 -15.68 -2.02 2.31
N VAL A 95 -14.95 -3.13 2.47
CA VAL A 95 -15.42 -4.48 2.12
C VAL A 95 -16.25 -5.08 3.25
N GLY A 96 -15.95 -4.71 4.50
CA GLY A 96 -16.60 -5.24 5.68
C GLY A 96 -15.85 -4.95 6.96
N ALA A 97 -16.22 -5.66 8.02
CA ALA A 97 -15.54 -5.63 9.31
C ALA A 97 -15.14 -7.04 9.77
N HIS A 98 -14.14 -7.11 10.65
CA HIS A 98 -13.65 -8.37 11.19
C HIS A 98 -13.19 -8.21 12.65
N THR A 99 -13.58 -9.17 13.50
CA THR A 99 -13.22 -9.22 14.93
C THR A 99 -11.88 -9.90 15.25
N ARG A 100 -11.22 -10.54 14.26
CA ARG A 100 -9.97 -11.31 14.45
C ARG A 100 -8.91 -10.94 13.41
N PRO A 101 -8.38 -9.70 13.45
CA PRO A 101 -7.50 -9.17 12.40
C PRO A 101 -6.21 -9.99 12.21
N HIS A 102 -5.64 -10.54 13.29
CA HIS A 102 -4.43 -11.36 13.19
C HIS A 102 -4.66 -12.66 12.40
N TRP A 103 -5.82 -13.30 12.56
CA TRP A 103 -6.16 -14.51 11.82
C TRP A 103 -6.40 -14.19 10.35
N PHE A 104 -7.14 -13.11 10.08
CA PHE A 104 -7.39 -12.59 8.73
C PHE A 104 -6.10 -12.31 7.96
N VAL A 105 -5.21 -11.49 8.54
CA VAL A 105 -3.93 -11.11 7.91
C VAL A 105 -3.05 -12.34 7.68
N ARG A 106 -3.04 -13.30 8.61
CA ARG A 106 -2.30 -14.56 8.44
C ARG A 106 -2.87 -15.39 7.29
N GLY A 107 -4.20 -15.49 7.19
CA GLY A 107 -4.89 -16.16 6.10
C GLY A 107 -4.51 -15.55 4.75
N LEU A 108 -4.69 -14.24 4.60
CA LEU A 108 -4.39 -13.50 3.37
C LEU A 108 -2.92 -13.70 2.93
N ARG A 109 -1.97 -13.53 3.85
CA ARG A 109 -0.53 -13.75 3.58
C ARG A 109 -0.22 -15.19 3.19
N THR A 110 -0.95 -16.16 3.73
CA THR A 110 -0.75 -17.58 3.39
C THR A 110 -1.25 -17.86 1.98
N MET A 111 -2.40 -17.30 1.59
CA MET A 111 -2.93 -17.45 0.23
C MET A 111 -2.00 -16.83 -0.81
N ARG A 112 -1.47 -15.63 -0.53
CA ARG A 112 -0.46 -14.97 -1.38
C ARG A 112 0.82 -15.78 -1.55
N ARG A 113 1.39 -16.28 -0.46
CA ARG A 113 2.63 -17.10 -0.50
C ARG A 113 2.45 -18.44 -1.21
N ARG A 114 1.22 -18.93 -1.33
CA ARG A 114 0.87 -20.14 -2.09
C ARG A 114 0.55 -19.85 -3.57
N GLY A 115 0.60 -18.59 -4.00
CA GLY A 115 0.26 -18.19 -5.36
C GLY A 115 -1.25 -18.23 -5.67
N MET A 116 -2.11 -18.27 -4.64
CA MET A 116 -3.57 -18.26 -4.81
C MET A 116 -4.16 -16.84 -4.79
N ALA A 117 -3.34 -15.84 -4.45
CA ALA A 117 -3.65 -14.41 -4.57
C ALA A 117 -2.48 -13.72 -5.29
N GLY A 118 -2.74 -12.56 -5.91
CA GLY A 118 -1.75 -11.79 -6.65
C GLY A 118 -0.50 -11.46 -5.81
N GLU A 119 0.67 -11.42 -6.45
CA GLU A 119 1.96 -11.25 -5.77
C GLU A 119 2.03 -9.94 -4.98
N PHE A 120 1.43 -8.89 -5.56
CA PHE A 120 1.48 -7.50 -5.10
C PHE A 120 0.28 -7.07 -4.25
N VAL A 121 -0.63 -8.00 -3.91
CA VAL A 121 -1.82 -7.74 -3.09
C VAL A 121 -1.58 -8.05 -1.61
#